data_AF-A0A0G2J9A3-F1
#
_entry.id   AF-A0A0G2J9A3-F1
#
_cell.length_a   1.000
_cell.length_b   1.000
_cell.length_c   1.000
_cell.angle_alpha   90.00
_cell.angle_beta   90.00
_cell.angle_gamma   90.00
#
_symmetry.space_group_name_H-M   'P 1'
#
loop_
_entity.id
_entity.type
_entity.pdbx_description
1 polymer ?
#
loop_
_entity_poly.entity_id
_entity_poly.type
_entity_poly.pdbx_seq_one_letter_code
_entity_poly.pdbx_strand_id
1 'polypeptide(L)'
;MEDKRIRFTAVDDIGKYVAKALELQNWPDQFLMSGENLTCMELIELCERIREKPFEIEHISIADMENKMDEAKKANDMMGVPCILEGEFWWDDKSAQGVNIKMGFPEAKFKSLEEFLRGWW
;
A
#
# COMPACT_ATOMS: atom_id res chain seq x y z
N MET A 1 -13.17 2.62 11.26
CA MET A 1 -11.95 2.37 10.44
C MET A 1 -12.07 2.97 9.04
N GLU A 2 -13.09 3.82 8.78
CA GLU A 2 -13.59 4.11 7.44
C GLU A 2 -12.68 4.93 6.53
N ASP A 3 -11.56 5.48 7.02
CA ASP A 3 -10.66 6.33 6.21
C ASP A 3 -9.22 5.81 6.06
N LYS A 4 -8.92 4.56 6.45
CA LYS A 4 -7.56 4.01 6.28
C LYS A 4 -7.34 3.57 4.82
N ARG A 5 -6.32 4.14 4.16
CA ARG A 5 -5.97 3.88 2.73
C ARG A 5 -4.66 3.12 2.48
N ILE A 6 -4.77 1.90 1.96
CA ILE A 6 -3.65 1.02 1.64
C ILE A 6 -3.04 1.43 0.30
N ARG A 7 -1.71 1.49 0.24
CA ARG A 7 -0.97 1.82 -0.98
C ARG A 7 -0.42 0.57 -1.63
N PHE A 8 -0.61 0.49 -2.94
CA PHE A 8 -0.05 -0.58 -3.76
C PHE A 8 0.85 0.02 -4.83
N THR A 9 2.03 -0.56 -5.02
CA THR A 9 2.95 -0.17 -6.07
C THR A 9 3.54 -1.44 -6.66
N ALA A 10 3.47 -1.61 -7.98
CA ALA A 10 4.10 -2.74 -8.64
C ALA A 10 5.62 -2.70 -8.43
N VAL A 11 6.23 -3.86 -8.18
CA VAL A 11 7.68 -3.97 -7.94
C VAL A 11 8.49 -3.44 -9.12
N ASP A 12 8.01 -3.66 -10.35
CA ASP A 12 8.66 -3.15 -11.57
C ASP A 12 8.70 -1.62 -11.61
N ASP A 13 7.62 -0.95 -11.16
CA ASP A 13 7.60 0.51 -11.06
C ASP A 13 8.55 1.00 -9.97
N ILE A 14 8.65 0.29 -8.84
CA ILE A 14 9.64 0.61 -7.80
C ILE A 14 11.04 0.60 -8.42
N GLY A 15 11.43 -0.48 -9.07
CA GLY A 15 12.74 -0.60 -9.71
C GLY A 15 12.99 0.50 -10.74
N LYS A 16 12.00 0.76 -11.61
CA LYS A 16 12.07 1.80 -12.65
C LYS A 16 12.33 3.19 -12.07
N TYR A 17 11.59 3.59 -11.04
CA TYR A 17 11.72 4.94 -10.49
C TYR A 17 12.90 5.09 -9.53
N VAL A 18 13.30 4.01 -8.83
CA VAL A 18 14.57 3.99 -8.09
C VAL A 18 15.75 4.17 -9.04
N ALA A 19 15.77 3.44 -10.16
CA ALA A 19 16.81 3.61 -11.17
C ALA A 19 16.82 5.03 -11.74
N LYS A 20 15.65 5.61 -12.01
CA LYS A 20 15.53 6.98 -12.52
C LYS A 20 15.97 8.04 -11.50
N ALA A 21 15.74 7.81 -10.21
CA ALA A 21 16.23 8.69 -9.15
C ALA A 21 17.76 8.84 -9.16
N LEU A 22 18.48 7.81 -9.64
CA LEU A 22 19.94 7.87 -9.82
C LEU A 22 20.42 8.96 -10.79
N GLU A 23 19.55 9.47 -11.65
CA GLU A 23 19.87 10.51 -12.61
C GLU A 23 19.65 11.93 -12.05
N LEU A 24 19.06 12.07 -10.86
CA LEU A 24 18.83 13.37 -10.22
C LEU A 24 20.13 13.95 -9.69
N GLN A 25 20.37 15.24 -9.99
CA GLN A 25 21.50 15.98 -9.43
C GLN A 25 21.38 16.19 -7.92
N ASN A 26 20.14 16.35 -7.43
CA ASN A 26 19.84 16.56 -6.02
C ASN A 26 18.79 15.56 -5.58
N TRP A 27 19.07 14.86 -4.50
CA TRP A 27 18.15 13.91 -3.90
C TRP A 27 17.53 14.52 -2.65
N PRO A 28 16.20 14.37 -2.46
CA PRO A 28 15.62 14.58 -1.15
C PRO A 28 16.09 13.46 -0.21
N ASP A 29 16.01 13.71 1.09
CA ASP A 29 16.35 12.71 2.11
C ASP A 29 15.47 11.45 1.99
N GLN A 30 14.22 11.62 1.56
CA GLN A 30 13.27 10.53 1.37
C GLN A 30 12.32 10.80 0.19
N PHE A 31 12.13 9.79 -0.65
CA PHE A 31 11.05 9.75 -1.63
C PHE A 31 9.87 8.92 -1.11
N LEU A 32 8.66 9.37 -1.43
CA LEU A 32 7.40 8.66 -1.21
C LEU A 32 6.85 8.19 -2.56
N MET A 33 6.52 6.90 -2.69
CA MET A 33 6.07 6.27 -3.95
C MET A 33 4.75 5.49 -3.83
N SER A 34 3.66 6.04 -4.34
CA SER A 34 2.34 5.41 -4.34
C SER A 34 1.84 5.26 -5.77
N GLY A 35 1.72 4.02 -6.24
CA GLY A 35 1.05 3.72 -7.51
C GLY A 35 -0.45 3.88 -7.39
N GLU A 36 -1.02 3.18 -6.41
CA GLU A 36 -2.43 3.15 -6.05
C GLU A 36 -2.59 3.52 -4.57
N ASN A 37 -3.76 4.05 -4.19
CA ASN A 37 -4.10 4.36 -2.80
C ASN A 37 -5.60 4.08 -2.62
N LEU A 38 -6.00 3.05 -1.86
CA LEU A 38 -7.39 2.56 -1.76
C LEU A 38 -7.77 2.22 -0.32
N THR A 39 -9.02 2.38 0.05
CA THR A 39 -9.54 1.75 1.28
C THR A 39 -9.64 0.22 1.12
N CYS A 40 -9.79 -0.50 2.23
CA CYS A 40 -10.05 -1.95 2.17
C CYS A 40 -11.30 -2.29 1.34
N MET A 41 -12.35 -1.47 1.41
CA MET A 41 -13.58 -1.69 0.64
C MET A 41 -13.36 -1.44 -0.84
N GLU A 42 -12.67 -0.36 -1.21
CA GLU A 42 -12.31 -0.07 -2.61
C GLU A 42 -11.45 -1.21 -3.21
N LEU A 43 -10.55 -1.81 -2.41
CA LEU A 43 -9.77 -2.99 -2.81
C LEU A 43 -10.65 -4.22 -3.03
N ILE A 44 -11.58 -4.51 -2.11
CA ILE A 44 -12.51 -5.65 -2.25
C ILE A 44 -13.33 -5.50 -3.52
N GLU A 45 -13.95 -4.33 -3.73
CA GLU A 45 -14.76 -4.05 -4.92
C GLU A 45 -13.95 -4.21 -6.21
N LEU A 46 -12.70 -3.75 -6.23
CA LEU A 46 -11.81 -3.95 -7.37
C LEU A 46 -11.58 -5.44 -7.67
N CYS A 47 -11.25 -6.22 -6.64
CA CYS A 47 -11.01 -7.65 -6.77
C CYS A 47 -12.27 -8.42 -7.21
N GLU A 48 -13.45 -8.03 -6.72
CA GLU A 48 -14.73 -8.62 -7.15
C GLU A 48 -15.04 -8.34 -8.62
N ARG A 49 -14.76 -7.11 -9.10
CA ARG A 49 -14.91 -6.76 -10.52
C ARG A 49 -13.99 -7.58 -11.41
N ILE A 50 -12.73 -7.76 -11.00
CA ILE A 50 -11.75 -8.53 -11.78
C ILE A 50 -12.14 -10.01 -11.86
N ARG A 51 -12.62 -10.58 -10.74
CA ARG A 51 -13.03 -11.99 -10.66
C ARG A 51 -14.44 -12.25 -11.19
N GLU A 52 -15.24 -11.20 -11.40
CA GLU A 52 -16.67 -11.28 -11.74
C GLU A 52 -17.51 -12.05 -10.72
N LYS A 53 -17.09 -12.06 -9.44
CA LYS A 53 -17.78 -12.77 -8.35
C LYS A 53 -17.55 -12.08 -7.00
N PRO A 54 -18.58 -11.92 -6.15
CA PRO A 54 -18.43 -11.34 -4.81
C PRO A 54 -17.64 -12.23 -3.84
N PHE A 55 -16.98 -11.62 -2.85
CA PHE A 55 -16.39 -12.32 -1.70
C PHE A 55 -17.45 -12.53 -0.62
N GLU A 56 -17.25 -13.57 0.18
CA GLU A 56 -17.83 -13.64 1.51
C GLU A 56 -16.97 -12.80 2.44
N ILE A 57 -17.57 -11.83 3.12
CA ILE A 57 -16.85 -10.86 3.96
C ILE A 57 -17.11 -11.18 5.42
N GLU A 58 -16.03 -11.50 6.15
CA GLU A 58 -16.04 -11.61 7.60
C GLU A 58 -15.40 -10.37 8.22
N HIS A 59 -16.02 -9.85 9.29
CA HIS A 59 -15.50 -8.71 10.03
C HIS A 59 -14.87 -9.18 11.34
N ILE A 60 -13.72 -8.61 11.67
CA ILE A 60 -13.04 -8.80 12.95
C ILE A 60 -13.02 -7.47 13.71
N SER A 61 -13.19 -7.52 15.03
CA SER A 61 -13.11 -6.30 15.85
C SER A 61 -11.67 -5.81 15.96
N ILE A 62 -11.49 -4.52 16.26
CA ILE A 62 -10.15 -3.95 16.50
C ILE A 62 -9.48 -4.68 17.66
N ALA A 63 -10.20 -4.92 18.75
CA ALA A 63 -9.67 -5.61 19.93
C ALA A 63 -9.20 -7.03 19.61
N ASP A 64 -9.95 -7.79 18.80
CA ASP A 64 -9.53 -9.13 18.37
C ASP A 64 -8.28 -9.08 17.48
N MET A 65 -8.17 -8.06 16.62
CA MET A 65 -7.00 -7.86 15.78
C MET A 65 -5.77 -7.42 16.60
N GLU A 66 -5.94 -6.57 17.61
CA GLU A 66 -4.89 -6.19 18.57
C GLU A 66 -4.40 -7.40 19.37
N ASN A 67 -5.32 -8.26 19.84
CA ASN A 67 -4.96 -9.52 20.51
C ASN A 67 -4.12 -10.42 19.60
N LYS A 68 -4.52 -10.57 18.32
CA LYS A 68 -3.73 -11.32 17.33
C LYS A 68 -2.35 -10.72 17.10
N MET A 69 -2.23 -9.39 17.08
CA MET A 69 -0.93 -8.71 16.98
C MET A 69 -0.04 -9.00 18.18
N ASP A 70 -0.59 -8.96 19.39
CA ASP A 70 0.15 -9.26 20.62
C ASP A 70 0.63 -10.72 20.65
N GLU A 71 -0.20 -11.65 20.18
CA GLU A 71 0.18 -13.06 20.01
C GLU A 71 1.32 -13.23 18.99
N ALA A 72 1.22 -12.59 17.83
CA ALA A 72 2.27 -12.61 16.80
C ALA A 72 3.59 -12.00 17.32
N LYS A 73 3.51 -10.86 18.03
CA LYS A 73 4.67 -10.23 18.68
C LYS A 73 5.33 -11.16 19.70
N LYS A 74 4.54 -11.83 20.54
CA LYS A 74 5.05 -12.84 21.51
C LYS A 74 5.70 -14.03 20.82
N ALA A 75 5.17 -14.45 19.67
CA ALA A 75 5.73 -15.52 18.86
C ALA A 75 6.95 -15.10 18.03
N ASN A 76 7.33 -13.81 18.06
CA ASN A 76 8.34 -13.22 17.18
C ASN A 76 8.03 -13.43 15.69
N ASP A 77 6.74 -13.49 15.33
CA ASP A 77 6.25 -13.59 13.97
C ASP A 77 5.93 -12.19 13.43
N MET A 78 6.92 -11.59 12.76
CA MET A 78 6.78 -10.26 12.16
C MET A 78 5.77 -10.23 11.00
N MET A 79 5.55 -11.36 10.31
CA MET A 79 4.60 -11.44 9.19
C MET A 79 3.16 -11.56 9.68
N GLY A 80 2.97 -12.08 10.89
CA GLY A 80 1.67 -12.20 11.56
C GLY A 80 1.14 -10.92 12.18
N VAL A 81 1.87 -9.79 12.11
CA VAL A 81 1.45 -8.49 12.65
C VAL A 81 0.65 -7.70 11.60
N PRO A 82 -0.69 -7.54 11.74
CA PRO A 82 -1.49 -6.76 10.80
C PRO A 82 -1.03 -5.30 10.64
N CYS A 83 -0.41 -4.99 9.49
CA CYS A 83 0.03 -3.62 9.15
C CYS A 83 -1.14 -2.64 8.88
N ILE A 84 -2.38 -3.13 8.80
CA ILE A 84 -3.58 -2.31 8.52
C ILE A 84 -4.00 -1.48 9.75
N LEU A 85 -3.64 -1.93 10.96
CA LEU A 85 -3.90 -1.15 12.17
C LEU A 85 -2.82 -0.11 12.43
N GLU A 86 -1.56 -0.48 12.25
CA GLU A 86 -0.45 0.40 12.58
C GLU A 86 -0.29 1.51 11.53
N GLY A 87 -0.15 2.73 12.03
CA GLY A 87 -0.13 3.99 11.29
C GLY A 87 1.03 4.16 10.30
N GLU A 88 1.95 3.21 10.26
CA GLU A 88 3.33 3.50 9.85
C GLU A 88 3.53 3.57 8.33
N PHE A 89 2.53 3.14 7.56
CA PHE A 89 2.56 3.18 6.09
C PHE A 89 1.60 4.23 5.48
N TRP A 90 0.89 5.02 6.29
CA TRP A 90 -0.07 6.02 5.79
C TRP A 90 0.62 7.38 5.63
N TRP A 91 0.80 7.85 4.40
CA TRP A 91 1.34 9.19 4.10
C TRP A 91 0.28 10.29 4.07
N ASP A 92 -0.99 9.93 4.30
CA ASP A 92 -2.08 10.90 4.31
C ASP A 92 -2.13 11.68 5.63
N ASP A 93 -1.48 11.17 6.68
CA ASP A 93 -1.13 11.98 7.84
C ASP A 93 0.09 12.84 7.48
N LYS A 94 -0.06 14.16 7.59
CA LYS A 94 0.92 15.19 7.16
C LYS A 94 2.25 15.15 7.92
N SER A 95 2.44 14.14 8.77
CA SER A 95 3.65 13.83 9.52
C SER A 95 4.70 13.09 8.68
N ALA A 96 4.31 12.47 7.56
CA ALA A 96 5.25 11.78 6.67
C ALA A 96 6.27 12.75 6.05
N GLN A 97 7.52 12.66 6.50
CA GLN A 97 8.63 13.39 5.92
C GLN A 97 9.00 12.72 4.58
N GLY A 98 8.92 13.46 3.47
CA GLY A 98 9.36 12.95 2.18
C GLY A 98 8.73 13.67 0.99
N VAL A 99 9.40 13.56 -0.15
CA VAL A 99 8.94 14.15 -1.41
C VAL A 99 8.21 13.08 -2.21
N ASN A 100 6.98 13.36 -2.63
CA ASN A 100 6.28 12.46 -3.55
C ASN A 100 7.09 12.33 -4.84
N ILE A 101 7.36 11.09 -5.27
CA ILE A 101 8.18 10.83 -6.46
C ILE A 101 7.59 11.44 -7.74
N LYS A 102 6.26 11.65 -7.79
CA LYS A 102 5.60 12.36 -8.89
C LYS A 102 5.97 13.85 -8.96
N MET A 103 6.51 14.45 -7.88
CA MET A 103 7.06 15.81 -7.93
C MET A 103 8.43 15.85 -8.63
N GLY A 104 9.25 14.81 -8.44
CA GLY A 104 10.53 14.66 -9.15
C GLY A 104 10.36 14.15 -10.59
N PHE A 105 9.30 13.39 -10.84
CA PHE A 105 8.97 12.82 -12.15
C PHE A 105 7.46 12.99 -12.44
N PRO A 106 7.00 14.18 -12.87
CA PRO A 106 5.59 14.44 -13.16
C PRO A 106 4.97 13.51 -14.21
N GLU A 107 5.79 12.99 -15.11
CA GLU A 107 5.45 12.01 -16.14
C GLU A 107 5.41 10.56 -15.63
N ALA A 108 5.67 10.34 -14.34
CA ALA A 108 5.62 9.02 -13.73
C ALA A 108 4.22 8.40 -13.88
N LYS A 109 4.15 7.34 -14.69
CA LYS A 109 3.00 6.46 -14.79
C LYS A 109 3.30 5.16 -14.05
N PHE A 110 2.43 4.85 -13.10
CA PHE A 110 2.45 3.60 -12.36
C PHE A 110 1.43 2.66 -12.99
N LYS A 111 1.76 1.37 -12.98
CA LYS A 111 0.82 0.31 -13.26
C LYS A 111 -0.30 0.35 -12.22
N SER A 112 -1.54 0.42 -12.69
CA SER A 112 -2.70 0.38 -11.80
C SER A 112 -2.79 -0.99 -11.12
N LEU A 113 -3.43 -1.05 -9.95
CA LEU A 113 -3.63 -2.32 -9.28
C LEU A 113 -4.52 -3.26 -10.13
N GLU A 114 -5.49 -2.71 -10.87
CA GLU A 114 -6.33 -3.50 -11.78
C GLU A 114 -5.51 -4.17 -12.88
N GLU A 115 -4.69 -3.38 -13.59
CA GLU A 115 -3.82 -3.89 -14.65
C GLU A 115 -2.83 -4.93 -14.11
N PHE A 116 -2.34 -4.73 -12.88
CA PHE A 116 -1.51 -5.73 -12.22
C PHE A 116 -2.27 -7.03 -11.99
N LEU A 117 -3.41 -6.99 -11.30
CA LEU A 117 -4.17 -8.18 -10.89
C LEU A 117 -4.75 -8.97 -12.06
N ARG A 118 -5.12 -8.32 -13.17
CA ARG A 118 -5.57 -8.99 -14.41
C ARG A 118 -4.49 -9.87 -15.05
N GLY A 119 -3.22 -9.70 -14.69
CA GLY A 119 -2.14 -10.59 -15.13
C GLY A 119 -2.04 -11.89 -14.34
N TRP A 120 -2.76 -12.02 -13.21
CA TRP A 120 -2.63 -13.13 -12.26
C TRP A 120 -3.94 -13.90 -12.03
N TRP A 121 -5.07 -13.40 -12.54
CA TRP A 121 -6.38 -14.04 -12.52
C TRP A 121 -6.76 -14.51 -13.92
#